data_AF-A0A429ZTJ3-F1
#
_entry.id   AF-A0A429ZTJ3-F1
#
_cell.length_a   1.000
_cell.length_b   1.000
_cell.length_c   1.000
_cell.angle_alpha   90.00
_cell.angle_beta   90.00
_cell.angle_gamma   90.00
#
_symmetry.space_group_name_H-M   'P 1'
#
loop_
_entity.id
_entity.type
_entity.pdbx_description
1 polymer ?
#
loop_
_entity_poly.entity_id
_entity_poly.type
_entity_poly.pdbx_seq_one_letter_code
_entity_poly.pdbx_strand_id
1 'polypeptide(L)'
;MKIYHTKTQADYDALMEELENKGYLWDYVHIKNHPKLGTYIVTSEKFKTYNVYFYTPEMAKERFPGIPIIEYTAATQDNVNSPKHYNRGKFETIDVIKDSLTPEEYEGFLKGNMIKYVIREREKGGTVDIEKNCWYANELVKFREGK
;
A
#
# COMPACT_ATOMS: atom_id res chain seq x y z
N MET A 1 -12.38 -16.77 -16.07
CA MET A 1 -12.68 -16.52 -14.64
C MET A 1 -11.46 -16.93 -13.84
N LYS A 2 -10.94 -16.07 -12.96
CA LYS A 2 -9.72 -16.33 -12.20
C LYS A 2 -9.99 -16.12 -10.72
N ILE A 3 -9.33 -16.92 -9.88
CA ILE A 3 -9.35 -16.78 -8.42
C ILE A 3 -7.93 -16.47 -7.98
N TYR A 4 -7.70 -15.32 -7.37
CA TYR A 4 -6.41 -14.95 -6.80
C TYR A 4 -6.43 -15.16 -5.29
N HIS A 5 -5.33 -15.64 -4.71
CA HIS A 5 -5.16 -15.77 -3.26
C HIS A 5 -4.00 -14.88 -2.78
N THR A 6 -4.28 -13.98 -1.82
CA THR A 6 -3.27 -13.12 -1.20
C THR A 6 -3.09 -13.45 0.28
N LYS A 7 -1.84 -13.41 0.76
CA LYS A 7 -1.47 -13.76 2.14
C LYS A 7 -1.27 -12.54 3.03
N THR A 8 -0.89 -11.40 2.45
CA THR A 8 -0.66 -10.14 3.19
C THR A 8 -1.57 -9.01 2.68
N GLN A 9 -1.74 -7.96 3.48
CA GLN A 9 -2.42 -6.74 3.06
C GLN A 9 -1.68 -6.05 1.90
N ALA A 10 -0.34 -6.11 1.88
CA ALA A 10 0.47 -5.51 0.81
C ALA A 10 0.24 -6.24 -0.54
N ASP A 11 0.18 -7.58 -0.53
CA ASP A 11 -0.14 -8.38 -1.72
C ASP A 11 -1.53 -8.05 -2.24
N TYR A 12 -2.49 -7.88 -1.32
CA TYR A 12 -3.84 -7.46 -1.65
C TYR A 12 -3.84 -6.09 -2.32
N ASP A 13 -3.28 -5.07 -1.67
CA ASP A 13 -3.29 -3.69 -2.18
C ASP A 13 -2.64 -3.61 -3.58
N ALA A 14 -1.54 -4.34 -3.79
CA ALA A 14 -0.87 -4.43 -5.09
C ALA A 14 -1.70 -5.13 -6.17
N LEU A 15 -2.37 -6.24 -5.82
CA LEU A 15 -3.26 -6.94 -6.75
C LEU A 15 -4.45 -6.07 -7.15
N MET A 16 -5.03 -5.33 -6.21
CA MET A 16 -6.14 -4.41 -6.49
C MET A 16 -5.73 -3.37 -7.53
N GLU A 17 -4.56 -2.75 -7.36
CA GLU A 17 -4.03 -1.78 -8.32
C GLU A 17 -3.69 -2.42 -9.68
N GLU A 18 -3.12 -3.63 -9.69
CA GLU A 18 -2.88 -4.35 -10.93
C GLU A 18 -4.19 -4.63 -11.69
N LEU A 19 -5.26 -4.97 -10.98
CA LEU A 19 -6.58 -5.15 -11.55
C LEU A 19 -7.15 -3.80 -12.03
N GLU A 20 -7.08 -2.72 -11.26
CA GLU A 20 -7.50 -1.38 -11.71
C GLU A 20 -6.78 -0.96 -13.01
N ASN A 21 -5.47 -1.14 -13.07
CA ASN A 21 -4.65 -0.81 -14.24
C ASN A 21 -5.01 -1.66 -15.48
N LYS A 22 -5.54 -2.87 -15.26
CA LYS A 22 -6.08 -3.72 -16.34
C LYS A 22 -7.53 -3.36 -16.71
N GLY A 23 -8.09 -2.31 -16.12
CA GLY A 23 -9.44 -1.79 -16.43
C GLY A 23 -10.56 -2.42 -15.61
N TYR A 24 -10.27 -3.02 -14.46
CA TYR A 24 -11.28 -3.58 -13.56
C TYR A 24 -11.93 -2.45 -12.74
N LEU A 25 -13.25 -2.53 -12.53
CA LEU A 25 -14.03 -1.53 -11.79
C LEU A 25 -14.60 -2.16 -10.51
N TRP A 26 -14.65 -1.37 -9.43
CA TRP A 26 -15.13 -1.84 -8.13
C TRP A 26 -16.63 -1.59 -7.96
N ASP A 27 -17.36 -2.64 -7.55
CA ASP A 27 -18.73 -2.51 -7.07
C ASP A 27 -18.72 -2.36 -5.53
N TYR A 28 -18.93 -1.13 -5.06
CA TYR A 28 -18.75 -0.72 -3.66
C TYR A 28 -19.85 -1.19 -2.70
N VAL A 29 -20.85 -1.94 -3.17
CA VAL A 29 -22.08 -2.24 -2.40
C VAL A 29 -21.81 -3.01 -1.09
N HIS A 30 -20.65 -3.66 -0.89
CA HIS A 30 -20.38 -4.48 0.30
C HIS A 30 -19.04 -4.27 1.03
N ILE A 31 -18.36 -3.13 0.85
CA ILE A 31 -17.13 -2.86 1.59
C ILE A 31 -17.45 -2.09 2.88
N LYS A 32 -17.85 -2.80 3.94
CA LYS A 32 -17.99 -2.17 5.27
C LYS A 32 -17.19 -2.79 6.41
N ASN A 33 -16.55 -3.95 6.24
CA ASN A 33 -15.63 -4.52 7.23
C ASN A 33 -14.80 -5.64 6.57
N HIS A 34 -13.56 -5.36 6.17
CA HIS A 34 -12.68 -6.39 5.61
C HIS A 34 -11.97 -7.16 6.73
N PRO A 35 -12.17 -8.48 6.86
CA PRO A 35 -11.37 -9.29 7.76
C PRO A 35 -9.94 -9.38 7.22
N LYS A 36 -8.98 -9.15 8.12
CA LYS A 36 -7.55 -9.37 7.91
C LYS A 36 -7.32 -10.88 7.74
N LEU A 37 -6.55 -11.26 6.72
CA LEU A 37 -6.02 -12.59 6.36
C LEU A 37 -6.82 -13.42 5.32
N GLY A 38 -6.13 -13.79 4.23
CA GLY A 38 -6.51 -14.89 3.33
C GLY A 38 -7.59 -14.58 2.31
N THR A 39 -7.52 -13.43 1.63
CA THR A 39 -8.57 -13.01 0.69
C THR A 39 -8.46 -13.74 -0.64
N TYR A 40 -9.55 -14.41 -1.06
CA TYR A 40 -9.71 -14.92 -2.41
C TYR A 40 -10.48 -13.91 -3.26
N ILE A 41 -9.87 -13.43 -4.34
CA ILE A 41 -10.42 -12.44 -5.27
C ILE A 41 -10.85 -13.15 -6.54
N VAL A 42 -12.16 -13.14 -6.85
CA VAL A 42 -12.70 -13.76 -8.06
C VAL A 42 -12.97 -12.72 -9.14
N THR A 43 -12.56 -12.97 -10.37
CA THR A 43 -12.82 -12.07 -11.51
C THR A 43 -13.62 -12.74 -12.64
N SER A 44 -14.62 -12.03 -13.20
CA SER A 44 -15.49 -12.54 -14.28
C SER A 44 -15.24 -11.88 -15.64
N GLU A 45 -14.75 -12.65 -16.62
CA GLU A 45 -14.46 -12.16 -18.00
C GLU A 45 -15.70 -11.84 -18.86
N LYS A 46 -16.92 -12.16 -18.41
CA LYS A 46 -18.12 -12.14 -19.27
C LYS A 46 -18.82 -10.79 -19.41
N PHE A 47 -18.47 -9.80 -18.59
CA PHE A 47 -19.05 -8.47 -18.66
C PHE A 47 -17.93 -7.44 -18.65
N LYS A 48 -18.07 -6.32 -19.37
CA LYS A 48 -17.22 -5.12 -19.22
C LYS A 48 -17.45 -4.42 -17.86
N THR A 49 -17.72 -5.20 -16.82
CA THR A 49 -17.93 -4.89 -15.41
C THR A 49 -17.56 -6.17 -14.65
N TYR A 50 -16.43 -6.14 -13.95
CA TYR A 50 -15.89 -7.30 -13.25
C TYR A 50 -16.32 -7.23 -11.78
N ASN A 51 -17.18 -8.16 -11.35
CA ASN A 51 -17.55 -8.22 -9.93
C ASN A 51 -16.45 -8.95 -9.16
N VAL A 52 -15.77 -8.23 -8.29
CA VAL A 52 -14.79 -8.81 -7.37
C VAL A 52 -15.52 -9.28 -6.12
N TYR A 53 -15.45 -10.60 -5.87
CA TYR A 53 -16.05 -11.23 -4.71
C TYR A 53 -14.98 -11.76 -3.76
N PHE A 54 -15.30 -11.71 -2.46
CA PHE A 54 -14.46 -12.13 -1.35
C PHE A 54 -14.95 -13.46 -0.79
N TYR A 55 -14.07 -14.45 -0.64
CA TYR A 55 -14.40 -15.76 -0.08
C TYR A 55 -13.30 -16.27 0.85
N THR A 56 -13.65 -17.18 1.77
CA THR A 56 -12.69 -18.05 2.46
C THR A 56 -12.19 -19.14 1.51
N PRO A 57 -11.06 -19.83 1.80
CA PRO A 57 -10.59 -20.94 0.98
C PRO A 57 -11.65 -22.00 0.70
N GLU A 58 -12.43 -22.36 1.71
CA GLU A 58 -13.47 -23.39 1.66
C GLU A 58 -14.63 -22.94 0.76
N MET A 59 -15.12 -21.71 0.97
CA MET A 59 -16.21 -21.13 0.17
C MET A 59 -15.81 -20.93 -1.30
N ALA A 60 -14.56 -20.53 -1.55
CA ALA A 60 -14.05 -20.36 -2.91
C ALA A 60 -14.01 -21.71 -3.65
N LYS A 61 -13.56 -22.78 -2.99
CA LYS A 61 -13.52 -24.14 -3.53
C LYS A 61 -14.91 -24.72 -3.77
N GLU A 62 -15.85 -24.48 -2.84
CA GLU A 62 -17.23 -24.96 -2.95
C GLU A 62 -17.98 -24.26 -4.09
N ARG A 63 -17.85 -22.93 -4.20
CA ARG A 63 -18.61 -22.14 -5.17
C ARG A 63 -18.04 -22.17 -6.58
N PHE A 64 -16.74 -22.43 -6.71
CA PHE A 64 -16.03 -22.45 -7.99
C PHE A 64 -15.19 -23.73 -8.16
N PRO A 65 -15.84 -24.91 -8.18
CA PRO A 65 -15.12 -26.17 -8.34
C PRO A 65 -14.41 -26.22 -9.69
N GLY A 66 -13.12 -26.60 -9.68
CA GLY A 66 -12.31 -26.78 -10.90
C GLY A 66 -11.71 -25.49 -11.49
N ILE A 67 -11.94 -24.32 -10.88
CA ILE A 67 -11.25 -23.08 -11.29
C ILE A 67 -9.87 -23.01 -10.62
N PRO A 68 -8.78 -22.73 -11.35
CA PRO A 68 -7.45 -22.64 -10.76
C PRO A 68 -7.35 -21.44 -9.80
N ILE A 69 -6.76 -21.70 -8.63
CA ILE A 69 -6.39 -20.69 -7.64
C ILE A 69 -4.97 -20.23 -7.96
N ILE A 70 -4.80 -18.94 -8.21
CA ILE A 70 -3.54 -18.28 -8.52
C ILE A 70 -3.03 -17.63 -7.24
N GLU A 71 -1.90 -18.10 -6.69
CA GLU A 71 -1.26 -17.36 -5.60
C GLU A 71 -0.69 -16.04 -6.14
N TYR A 72 -0.94 -14.95 -5.43
CA TYR A 72 -0.41 -13.63 -5.76
C TYR A 72 0.50 -13.14 -4.64
N THR A 73 1.70 -12.72 -5.03
CA THR A 73 2.67 -12.06 -4.16
C THR A 73 3.20 -10.85 -4.89
N ALA A 74 3.07 -9.69 -4.27
CA ALA A 74 3.59 -8.46 -4.84
C ALA A 74 5.11 -8.50 -4.87
N ALA A 75 5.72 -7.95 -5.92
CA ALA A 75 7.13 -7.57 -5.84
C ALA A 75 7.29 -6.59 -4.67
N THR A 76 8.27 -6.83 -3.79
CA THR A 76 8.49 -6.08 -2.55
C THR A 76 8.42 -4.59 -2.81
N GLN A 77 7.35 -3.97 -2.33
CA GLN A 77 7.07 -2.57 -2.56
C GLN A 77 7.78 -1.75 -1.48
N ASP A 78 8.65 -0.83 -1.89
CA ASP A 78 9.45 -0.02 -0.97
C ASP A 78 8.58 1.05 -0.29
N ASN A 79 7.93 0.64 0.79
CA ASN A 79 7.06 1.49 1.60
C ASN A 79 7.83 2.52 2.46
N VAL A 80 9.17 2.53 2.37
CA VAL A 80 10.05 3.47 3.08
C VAL A 80 10.43 4.60 2.14
N ASN A 81 10.98 4.26 0.97
CA ASN A 81 11.51 5.25 0.03
C ASN A 81 10.45 5.77 -0.96
N SER A 82 9.39 5.01 -1.24
CA SER A 82 8.36 5.42 -2.22
C SER A 82 6.95 4.95 -1.84
N PRO A 83 6.38 5.47 -0.74
CA PRO A 83 5.01 5.13 -0.32
C PRO A 83 3.97 5.58 -1.37
N LYS A 84 3.33 4.60 -2.05
CA LYS A 84 2.36 4.84 -3.15
C LYS A 84 1.22 5.83 -2.85
N HIS A 85 0.76 5.92 -1.61
CA HIS A 85 -0.34 6.82 -1.25
C HIS A 85 0.02 8.31 -1.32
N TYR A 86 1.32 8.64 -1.45
CA TYR A 86 1.82 9.99 -1.64
C TYR A 86 2.32 10.28 -3.07
N ASN A 87 2.43 9.26 -3.93
CA ASN A 87 3.11 9.35 -5.24
C ASN A 87 2.14 9.24 -6.41
N ARG A 88 0.98 9.90 -6.32
CA ARG A 88 -0.04 9.92 -7.39
C ARG A 88 0.18 11.02 -8.45
N GLY A 89 1.22 11.84 -8.30
CA GLY A 89 1.48 13.03 -9.12
C GLY A 89 2.88 13.07 -9.74
N LYS A 90 3.20 14.17 -10.43
CA LYS A 90 4.51 14.39 -11.09
C LYS A 90 5.67 14.66 -10.13
N PHE A 91 5.36 15.00 -8.88
CA PHE A 91 6.33 15.38 -7.86
C PHE A 91 6.14 14.49 -6.63
N GLU A 92 7.24 14.14 -5.97
CA GLU A 92 7.16 13.46 -4.68
C GLU A 92 6.58 14.42 -3.64
N THR A 93 5.78 13.89 -2.72
CA THR A 93 5.13 14.73 -1.69
C THR A 93 6.15 15.48 -0.83
N ILE A 94 7.33 14.91 -0.58
CA ILE A 94 8.38 15.57 0.19
C ILE A 94 8.92 16.82 -0.52
N ASP A 95 9.02 16.80 -1.85
CA ASP A 95 9.52 17.93 -2.63
C ASP A 95 8.54 19.10 -2.57
N VAL A 96 7.24 18.80 -2.69
CA VAL A 96 6.18 19.79 -2.56
C VAL A 96 6.16 20.40 -1.17
N ILE A 97 6.32 19.58 -0.12
CA ILE A 97 6.41 20.06 1.27
C ILE A 97 7.63 20.97 1.45
N LYS A 98 8.79 20.58 0.92
CA LYS A 98 10.02 21.36 1.01
C LYS A 98 9.89 22.73 0.34
N ASP A 99 9.26 22.78 -0.84
CA ASP A 99 9.03 24.02 -1.59
C ASP A 99 8.00 24.94 -0.90
N SER A 100 7.08 24.36 -0.14
CA SER A 100 6.00 25.11 0.53
C SER A 100 6.38 25.67 1.90
N LEU A 101 7.51 25.24 2.48
CA LEU A 101 7.91 25.59 3.85
C LEU A 101 9.16 26.46 3.86
N THR A 102 9.27 27.33 4.87
CA THR A 102 10.53 27.99 5.17
C THR A 102 11.60 26.97 5.58
N PRO A 103 12.90 27.30 5.48
CA PRO A 103 13.96 26.38 5.88
C PRO A 103 13.88 25.91 7.34
N GLU A 104 13.37 26.74 8.24
CA GLU A 104 13.18 26.38 9.66
C GLU A 104 11.99 25.45 9.85
N GLU A 105 10.87 25.71 9.18
CA GLU A 105 9.68 24.85 9.21
C GLU A 105 9.96 23.47 8.61
N TYR A 106 10.69 23.40 7.49
CA TYR A 106 11.06 22.12 6.88
C TYR A 106 11.98 21.31 7.79
N GLU A 107 12.97 21.95 8.42
CA GLU A 107 13.82 21.30 9.42
C GLU A 107 13.01 20.81 10.63
N GLY A 108 12.05 21.61 11.11
CA GLY A 108 11.10 21.22 12.14
C GLY A 108 10.24 20.02 11.74
N PHE A 109 9.74 20.00 10.50
CA PHE A 109 8.99 18.89 9.93
C PHE A 109 9.79 17.59 9.91
N LEU A 110 11.05 17.62 9.46
CA LEU A 110 11.91 16.44 9.46
C LEU A 110 12.13 15.90 10.88
N LYS A 111 12.46 16.78 11.84
CA LYS A 111 12.64 16.41 13.26
C LYS A 111 11.36 15.85 13.88
N GLY A 112 10.21 16.46 13.61
CA GLY A 112 8.90 16.00 14.09
C GLY A 112 8.58 14.60 13.58
N ASN A 113 8.86 14.31 12.30
CA ASN A 113 8.70 12.97 11.73
C ASN A 113 9.64 11.96 12.39
N MET A 114 10.90 12.32 12.62
CA MET A 114 11.85 11.46 13.33
C MET A 114 11.31 11.04 14.71
N ILE A 115 10.83 12.00 15.51
CA ILE A 115 10.23 11.74 16.84
C ILE A 115 9.01 10.82 16.71
N LYS A 116 8.11 11.12 15.78
CA LYS A 116 6.89 10.34 15.52
C LYS A 116 7.22 8.86 15.28
N TYR A 117 8.20 8.58 14.42
CA TYR A 117 8.54 7.20 14.07
C TYR A 117 9.25 6.45 15.21
N VAL A 118 10.09 7.13 16.00
CA VAL A 118 10.69 6.53 17.20
C VAL A 118 9.62 6.15 18.23
N ILE A 119 8.64 7.01 18.47
CA ILE A 119 7.56 6.72 19.43
C ILE A 119 6.71 5.53 18.95
N ARG A 120 6.45 5.45 17.64
CA ARG A 120 5.49 4.52 17.05
C ARG A 120 6.08 3.13 16.73
N GLU A 121 7.41 2.98 16.83
CA GLU A 121 8.11 1.73 16.48
C GLU A 121 7.56 0.53 17.28
N ARG A 122 7.42 0.66 18.60
CA ARG A 122 6.98 -0.45 19.46
C ARG A 122 5.52 -0.80 19.29
N GLU A 123 4.69 0.20 19.03
CA GLU A 123 3.24 0.08 19.06
C GLU A 123 2.63 -0.28 17.70
N LYS A 124 3.33 0.01 16.59
CA LYS A 124 2.76 -0.17 15.25
C LYS A 124 3.76 -0.61 14.19
N GLY A 125 4.85 0.14 14.02
CA GLY A 125 5.65 0.04 12.80
C GLY A 125 6.86 -0.88 12.87
N GLY A 126 7.28 -1.29 14.08
CA GLY A 126 8.50 -2.05 14.32
C GLY A 126 9.70 -1.47 13.59
N THR A 127 10.50 -2.35 12.98
CA THR A 127 11.70 -1.99 12.21
C THR A 127 11.42 -1.02 11.05
N VAL A 128 10.24 -1.07 10.42
CA VAL A 128 9.91 -0.16 9.30
C VAL A 128 9.84 1.30 9.75
N ASP A 129 9.41 1.56 10.98
CA ASP A 129 9.42 2.93 11.52
C ASP A 129 10.85 3.38 11.85
N ILE A 130 11.74 2.47 12.25
CA ILE A 130 13.18 2.77 12.42
C ILE A 130 13.81 3.13 11.06
N GLU A 131 13.53 2.37 10.01
CA GLU A 131 14.01 2.67 8.65
C GLU A 131 13.52 4.05 8.17
N LYS A 132 12.25 4.40 8.44
CA LYS A 132 11.72 5.73 8.16
C LYS A 132 12.44 6.80 8.97
N ASN A 133 12.72 6.58 10.25
CA ASN A 133 13.50 7.51 11.05
C ASN A 133 14.88 7.77 10.43
N CYS A 134 15.60 6.72 10.01
CA CYS A 134 16.88 6.85 9.33
C CYS A 134 16.77 7.65 8.02
N TRP A 135 15.70 7.43 7.24
CA TRP A 135 15.45 8.21 6.03
C TRP A 135 15.32 9.71 6.31
N TYR A 136 14.48 10.09 7.29
CA TYR A 136 14.30 11.50 7.66
C TYR A 136 15.58 12.12 8.24
N ALA A 137 16.39 11.35 8.97
CA ALA A 137 17.68 11.79 9.48
C ALA A 137 18.66 12.08 8.33
N ASN A 138 18.75 11.19 7.34
CA ASN A 138 19.59 11.38 6.16
C ASN A 138 19.14 12.58 5.33
N GLU A 139 17.84 12.78 5.17
CA GLU A 139 17.31 13.95 4.46
C GLU A 139 17.64 15.27 5.19
N LEU A 140 17.61 15.28 6.53
CA LEU A 140 18.03 16.43 7.32
C LEU A 140 19.52 16.75 7.15
N VAL A 141 20.37 15.73 7.07
CA VAL A 141 21.81 15.91 6.78
C VAL A 141 22.00 16.57 5.42
N LYS A 142 21.41 15.99 4.35
CA LYS A 142 21.48 16.55 2.99
C LYS A 142 20.97 17.99 2.93
N PHE A 143 19.85 18.27 3.60
CA PHE A 143 19.27 19.60 3.63
C PHE A 143 20.19 20.63 4.30
N ARG A 144 20.96 20.24 5.32
CA ARG A 144 21.92 21.12 6.01
C ARG A 144 23.23 21.28 5.25
N GLU A 145 23.72 20.23 4.60
CA GLU A 145 24.95 20.26 3.79
C GLU A 145 24.77 21.01 2.47
N GLY A 146 23.54 21.08 1.95
CA GLY A 146 23.19 21.85 0.75
C GLY A 146 22.80 23.31 1.00
N LYS A 147 22.89 23.80 2.25
CA LYS A 147 22.77 25.23 2.60
C LYS A 147 24.13 25.92 2.49
#